data_AF-X1U9R5-F1
#
_entry.id   AF-X1U9R5-F1
#
_cell.length_a   1.000
_cell.length_b   1.000
_cell.length_c   1.000
_cell.angle_alpha   90.00
_cell.angle_beta   90.00
_cell.angle_gamma   90.00
#
_symmetry.space_group_name_H-M   'P 1'
#
loop_
_entity.id
_entity.type
_entity.pdbx_description
1 polymer ?
#
loop_
_entity_poly.entity_id
_entity_poly.type
_entity_poly.pdbx_seq_one_letter_code
_entity_poly.pdbx_strand_id
1 'polypeptide(L)'
;EEEILLNLKKLEDITQQKFGGKVNPLLVSVRSGAKFSMPGMMDTVLNLGLNDKMLEPLTQKGGDRRFALDCYRRLIHMFGDVVLGIPKRRFEEILREKKKEKKVVKDFELPEEVLEGLISDYKNLIKKNTGKEFPQDVIEQLLMAISAVFESWNNPRARTYRHLNYIPDDLGTAVNIQQMVFGNIGEKSATGVGFTRNPASGEKELFGEYLFNAQGEDVVAGIRTPFPLESLEKKMPAAYKELKEITTRL
;
A
#
# COMPACT_ATOMS: atom_id res chain seq x y z
N GLU A 1 -3.21 -23.17 -4.01
CA GLU A 1 -1.99 -22.80 -3.23
C GLU A 1 -0.72 -23.04 -4.02
N GLU A 2 -0.48 -24.25 -4.52
CA GLU A 2 0.73 -24.61 -5.29
C GLU A 2 1.03 -23.65 -6.46
N GLU A 3 0.03 -23.29 -7.26
CA GLU A 3 0.21 -22.34 -8.37
C GLU A 3 0.63 -20.93 -7.90
N ILE A 4 0.16 -20.50 -6.73
CA ILE A 4 0.52 -19.20 -6.14
C ILE A 4 2.01 -19.21 -5.81
N LEU A 5 2.46 -20.26 -5.11
CA LEU A 5 3.86 -20.42 -4.72
C LEU A 5 4.79 -20.58 -5.93
N LEU A 6 4.36 -21.30 -6.96
CA LEU A 6 5.11 -21.47 -8.20
C LEU A 6 5.34 -20.12 -8.90
N ASN A 7 4.30 -19.28 -9.01
CA ASN A 7 4.42 -17.98 -9.67
C ASN A 7 5.11 -16.93 -8.78
N LEU A 8 4.99 -17.03 -7.46
CA LEU A 8 5.79 -16.25 -6.53
C LEU A 8 7.28 -16.53 -6.73
N LYS A 9 7.67 -17.81 -6.89
CA LYS A 9 9.06 -18.17 -7.20
C LYS A 9 9.55 -17.59 -8.53
N LYS A 10 8.71 -17.59 -9.57
CA LYS A 10 9.06 -16.91 -10.83
C LYS A 10 9.29 -15.40 -10.63
N LEU A 11 8.48 -14.76 -9.78
CA LEU A 11 8.67 -13.35 -9.43
C LEU A 11 9.99 -13.15 -8.66
N GLU A 12 10.34 -14.04 -7.73
CA GLU A 12 11.64 -14.04 -7.05
C GLU A 12 12.80 -14.16 -8.06
N ASP A 13 12.70 -15.08 -9.02
CA ASP A 13 13.70 -15.30 -10.06
C ASP A 13 13.86 -14.07 -10.98
N ILE A 14 12.77 -13.44 -11.41
CA ILE A 14 12.83 -12.24 -12.26
C ILE A 14 13.46 -11.06 -11.52
N THR A 15 13.08 -10.89 -10.25
CA THR A 15 13.46 -9.72 -9.45
C THR A 15 14.79 -9.90 -8.72
N GLN A 16 15.32 -11.12 -8.67
CA GLN A 16 16.49 -11.51 -7.86
C GLN A 16 16.30 -11.17 -6.38
N GLN A 17 15.06 -11.21 -5.91
CA GLN A 17 14.65 -10.92 -4.54
C GLN A 17 13.94 -12.14 -3.96
N LYS A 18 14.00 -12.33 -2.64
CA LYS A 18 13.37 -13.48 -1.98
C LYS A 18 12.29 -13.01 -1.01
N PHE A 19 11.11 -13.60 -1.12
CA PHE A 19 9.97 -13.32 -0.25
C PHE A 19 10.26 -13.87 1.15
N GLY A 20 10.29 -12.98 2.15
CA GLY A 20 10.83 -13.30 3.48
C GLY A 20 12.36 -13.50 3.52
N GLY A 21 13.09 -13.04 2.50
CA GLY A 21 14.56 -13.16 2.40
C GLY A 21 15.33 -12.13 3.23
N LYS A 22 16.41 -12.56 3.89
CA LYS A 22 17.19 -11.70 4.82
C LYS A 22 18.17 -10.72 4.16
N VAL A 23 18.48 -10.86 2.87
CA VAL A 23 19.52 -10.05 2.19
C VAL A 23 18.92 -9.13 1.16
N ASN A 24 18.10 -9.67 0.26
CA ASN A 24 17.39 -8.89 -0.74
C ASN A 24 15.88 -9.21 -0.66
N PRO A 25 15.15 -8.57 0.26
CA PRO A 25 13.76 -8.92 0.50
C PRO A 25 12.87 -8.53 -0.68
N LEU A 26 12.04 -9.48 -1.11
CA LEU A 26 10.89 -9.23 -1.96
C LEU A 26 9.71 -8.85 -1.06
N LEU A 27 9.13 -7.69 -1.31
CA LEU A 27 7.85 -7.27 -0.74
C LEU A 27 6.85 -7.17 -1.88
N VAL A 28 5.59 -7.50 -1.60
CA VAL A 28 4.53 -7.48 -2.61
C VAL A 28 3.35 -6.62 -2.14
N SER A 29 2.59 -6.12 -3.11
CA SER A 29 1.23 -5.64 -2.90
C SER A 29 0.24 -6.69 -3.37
N VAL A 30 -0.87 -6.79 -2.66
CA VAL A 30 -2.01 -7.63 -2.99
C VAL A 30 -3.19 -6.71 -3.25
N ARG A 31 -3.69 -6.73 -4.50
CA ARG A 31 -4.74 -5.81 -4.98
C ARG A 31 -5.85 -6.59 -5.66
N SER A 32 -7.09 -6.28 -5.33
CA SER A 32 -8.25 -6.73 -6.11
C SER A 32 -8.21 -6.25 -7.56
N GLY A 33 -8.74 -7.05 -8.49
CA GLY A 33 -9.00 -6.63 -9.86
C GLY A 33 -10.29 -7.27 -10.39
N ALA A 34 -11.34 -6.46 -10.55
CA ALA A 34 -12.60 -6.90 -11.14
C ALA A 34 -12.65 -6.63 -12.65
N LYS A 35 -13.49 -7.38 -13.37
CA LYS A 35 -13.73 -7.17 -14.82
C LYS A 35 -14.23 -5.77 -15.13
N PHE A 36 -15.07 -5.22 -14.26
CA PHE A 36 -15.59 -3.86 -14.35
C PHE A 36 -14.93 -2.98 -13.30
N SER A 37 -14.78 -1.68 -13.61
CA SER A 37 -14.20 -0.72 -12.68
C SER A 37 -15.09 -0.57 -11.44
N MET A 38 -14.50 -0.75 -10.27
CA MET A 38 -15.16 -0.61 -8.98
C MET A 38 -14.29 0.26 -8.05
N PRO A 39 -14.15 1.57 -8.34
CA PRO A 39 -13.21 2.45 -7.65
C PRO A 39 -13.58 2.61 -6.16
N GLY A 40 -12.60 2.39 -5.29
CA GLY A 40 -12.76 2.52 -3.83
C GLY A 40 -13.63 1.45 -3.17
N MET A 41 -14.05 0.42 -3.91
CA MET A 41 -14.93 -0.64 -3.40
C MET A 41 -14.17 -1.87 -2.92
N MET A 42 -12.89 -1.98 -3.27
CA MET A 42 -12.08 -3.16 -3.04
C MET A 42 -10.76 -2.79 -2.37
N ASP A 43 -10.27 -3.70 -1.55
CA ASP A 43 -9.17 -3.43 -0.63
C ASP A 43 -7.80 -3.74 -1.25
N THR A 44 -6.77 -3.11 -0.67
CA THR A 44 -5.38 -3.29 -1.07
C THR A 44 -4.50 -3.43 0.16
N VAL A 45 -3.57 -4.37 0.12
CA VAL A 45 -2.53 -4.54 1.14
C VAL A 45 -1.18 -4.27 0.50
N LEU A 46 -0.43 -3.29 0.99
CA LEU A 46 0.94 -2.99 0.57
C LEU A 46 1.96 -3.55 1.56
N ASN A 47 3.23 -3.58 1.16
CA ASN A 47 4.38 -3.97 2.00
C ASN A 47 4.30 -5.41 2.56
N LEU A 48 3.48 -6.28 1.95
CA LEU A 48 3.28 -7.66 2.41
C LEU A 48 4.56 -8.46 2.24
N GLY A 49 4.90 -9.27 3.25
CA GLY A 49 6.20 -9.92 3.39
C GLY A 49 7.11 -9.30 4.46
N LEU A 50 6.67 -8.23 5.14
CA LEU A 50 7.35 -7.71 6.33
C LEU A 50 6.97 -8.49 7.59
N ASN A 51 7.97 -8.70 8.43
CA ASN A 51 7.86 -9.22 9.79
C ASN A 51 9.02 -8.67 10.62
N ASP A 52 9.15 -9.10 11.89
CA ASP A 52 10.14 -8.55 12.81
C ASP A 52 11.59 -8.75 12.34
N LYS A 53 11.85 -9.83 11.61
CA LYS A 53 13.18 -10.16 11.06
C LYS A 53 13.47 -9.42 9.75
N MET A 54 12.48 -8.74 9.17
CA MET A 54 12.61 -8.06 7.87
C MET A 54 12.92 -6.56 7.99
N LEU A 55 12.87 -5.99 9.21
CA LEU A 55 13.21 -4.58 9.44
C LEU A 55 14.66 -4.27 9.05
N GLU A 56 15.61 -5.08 9.50
CA GLU A 56 17.03 -4.88 9.20
C GLU A 56 17.34 -5.06 7.70
N PRO A 57 16.89 -6.15 7.02
CA PRO A 57 17.03 -6.28 5.57
C PRO A 57 16.42 -5.11 4.78
N LEU A 58 15.23 -4.62 5.18
CA LEU A 58 14.59 -3.50 4.49
C LEU A 58 15.33 -2.18 4.76
N THR A 59 15.85 -1.99 5.97
CA THR A 59 16.69 -0.83 6.33
C THR A 59 17.93 -0.78 5.46
N GLN A 60 18.63 -1.90 5.29
CA GLN A 60 19.82 -1.97 4.44
C GLN A 60 19.50 -1.68 2.96
N LYS A 61 18.35 -2.13 2.48
CA LYS A 61 17.87 -1.87 1.11
C LYS A 61 17.45 -0.42 0.89
N GLY A 62 16.78 0.19 1.88
CA GLY A 62 16.25 1.55 1.80
C GLY A 62 17.23 2.64 2.22
N GLY A 63 18.28 2.29 2.97
CA GLY A 63 19.24 3.24 3.54
C GLY A 63 18.72 4.04 4.74
N ASP A 64 17.49 3.77 5.20
CA ASP A 64 16.82 4.49 6.28
C ASP A 64 15.98 3.52 7.13
N ARG A 65 16.27 3.46 8.43
CA ARG A 65 15.55 2.61 9.39
C ARG A 65 14.14 3.12 9.62
N ARG A 66 13.96 4.44 9.64
CA ARG A 66 12.66 5.07 9.78
C ARG A 66 11.72 4.66 8.64
N PHE A 67 12.20 4.58 7.40
CA PHE A 67 11.46 4.05 6.25
C PHE A 67 10.99 2.61 6.48
N ALA A 68 11.86 1.72 6.97
CA ALA A 68 11.49 0.33 7.21
C ALA A 68 10.42 0.20 8.30
N LEU A 69 10.55 0.97 9.38
CA LEU A 69 9.56 1.05 10.46
C LEU A 69 8.23 1.62 9.96
N ASP A 70 8.26 2.67 9.13
CA ASP A 70 7.05 3.26 8.53
C ASP A 70 6.31 2.26 7.64
N CYS A 71 7.03 1.52 6.79
CA CYS A 71 6.45 0.46 5.97
C CYS A 71 5.84 -0.65 6.84
N TYR A 72 6.50 -1.02 7.93
CA TYR A 72 6.02 -2.11 8.78
C TYR A 72 4.77 -1.71 9.59
N ARG A 73 4.74 -0.53 10.20
CA ARG A 73 3.51 -0.04 10.87
C ARG A 73 2.33 0.05 9.90
N ARG A 74 2.58 0.43 8.63
CA ARG A 74 1.56 0.52 7.59
C ARG A 74 1.06 -0.86 7.22
N LEU A 75 1.94 -1.84 7.04
CA LEU A 75 1.51 -3.23 6.82
C LEU A 75 0.60 -3.69 7.95
N ILE A 76 1.01 -3.56 9.21
CA ILE A 76 0.23 -4.05 10.35
C ILE A 76 -1.14 -3.37 10.41
N HIS A 77 -1.20 -2.07 10.16
CA HIS A 77 -2.44 -1.31 10.07
C HIS A 77 -3.35 -1.83 8.95
N MET A 78 -2.88 -1.84 7.70
CA MET A 78 -3.67 -2.27 6.55
C MET A 78 -4.10 -3.74 6.69
N PHE A 79 -3.21 -4.61 7.16
CA PHE A 79 -3.52 -6.02 7.37
C PHE A 79 -4.55 -6.20 8.49
N GLY A 80 -4.42 -5.43 9.58
CA GLY A 80 -5.40 -5.42 10.66
C GLY A 80 -6.79 -4.99 10.19
N ASP A 81 -6.88 -3.96 9.36
CA ASP A 81 -8.14 -3.45 8.82
C ASP A 81 -8.74 -4.37 7.75
N VAL A 82 -7.98 -4.61 6.68
CA VAL A 82 -8.44 -5.34 5.48
C VAL A 82 -8.57 -6.83 5.72
N VAL A 83 -7.56 -7.44 6.36
CA VAL A 83 -7.47 -8.92 6.46
C VAL A 83 -8.08 -9.44 7.75
N LEU A 84 -7.94 -8.70 8.85
CA LEU A 84 -8.44 -9.11 10.16
C LEU A 84 -9.75 -8.42 10.57
N GLY A 85 -10.28 -7.50 9.74
CA GLY A 85 -11.55 -6.82 9.97
C GLY A 85 -11.58 -5.88 11.18
N ILE A 86 -10.41 -5.43 11.66
CA ILE A 86 -10.30 -4.50 12.79
C ILE A 86 -10.48 -3.08 12.27
N PRO A 87 -11.52 -2.33 12.68
CA PRO A 87 -11.83 -1.05 12.07
C PRO A 87 -10.63 -0.08 12.07
N LYS A 88 -10.26 0.42 10.88
CA LYS A 88 -9.21 1.42 10.63
C LYS A 88 -9.09 2.49 11.72
N ARG A 89 -10.22 3.03 12.14
CA ARG A 89 -10.32 4.08 13.17
C ARG A 89 -9.55 3.74 14.46
N ARG A 90 -9.48 2.46 14.86
CA ARG A 90 -8.76 2.05 16.07
C ARG A 90 -7.25 2.25 15.93
N PHE A 91 -6.69 1.98 14.77
CA PHE A 91 -5.28 2.25 14.48
C PHE A 91 -5.01 3.75 14.36
N GLU A 92 -5.91 4.48 13.70
CA GLU A 92 -5.81 5.95 13.56
C GLU A 92 -5.88 6.67 14.92
N GLU A 93 -6.67 6.15 15.87
CA GLU A 93 -6.74 6.67 17.24
C GLU A 93 -5.40 6.54 17.97
N ILE A 94 -4.77 5.36 17.92
CA ILE A 94 -3.44 5.12 18.49
C ILE A 94 -2.39 6.05 17.85
N LEU A 95 -2.40 6.17 16.52
CA LEU A 95 -1.50 7.07 15.80
C LEU A 95 -1.68 8.53 16.24
N ARG A 96 -2.93 8.98 16.35
CA ARG A 96 -3.27 10.34 16.78
C ARG A 96 -2.78 10.63 18.20
N GLU A 97 -2.89 9.67 19.11
CA GLU A 97 -2.39 9.80 20.48
C GLU A 97 -0.87 9.98 20.51
N LYS A 98 -0.11 9.12 19.80
CA LYS A 98 1.35 9.26 19.69
C LYS A 98 1.77 10.59 19.05
N LYS A 99 1.06 11.04 18.01
CA LYS A 99 1.31 12.35 17.39
C LYS A 99 1.10 13.50 18.37
N LYS A 100 0.03 13.44 19.18
CA LYS A 100 -0.27 14.43 20.22
C LYS A 100 0.80 14.46 21.31
N GLU A 101 1.25 13.30 21.78
CA GLU A 101 2.33 13.17 22.78
C GLU A 101 3.63 13.82 22.30
N LYS A 102 3.95 13.64 21.01
CA LYS A 102 5.17 14.17 20.39
C LYS A 102 5.01 15.56 19.78
N LYS A 103 3.80 16.15 19.87
CA LYS A 103 3.45 17.46 19.30
C LYS A 103 3.78 17.60 17.81
N VAL A 104 3.65 16.49 17.07
CA VAL A 104 3.82 16.47 15.61
C VAL A 104 2.47 16.45 14.92
N VAL A 105 2.38 17.05 13.74
CA VAL A 105 1.14 17.08 12.96
C VAL A 105 1.16 16.01 11.88
N LYS A 106 2.32 15.86 11.23
CA LYS A 106 2.47 15.01 10.04
C LYS A 106 3.13 13.69 10.39
N ASP A 107 2.67 12.62 9.78
CA ASP A 107 3.15 11.26 10.06
C ASP A 107 4.64 11.09 9.73
N PHE A 108 5.15 11.81 8.72
CA PHE A 108 6.57 11.75 8.35
C PHE A 108 7.49 12.42 9.39
N GLU A 109 6.95 13.21 10.32
CA GLU A 109 7.71 13.86 11.41
C GLU A 109 7.88 12.93 12.62
N LEU A 110 7.23 11.76 12.62
CA LEU A 110 7.37 10.79 13.71
C LEU A 110 8.80 10.20 13.73
N PRO A 111 9.49 10.25 14.88
CA PRO A 111 10.82 9.68 15.04
C PRO A 111 10.76 8.15 15.17
N GLU A 112 11.91 7.49 15.00
CA GLU A 112 12.02 6.03 15.00
C GLU A 112 11.48 5.37 16.26
N GLU A 113 11.79 5.91 17.45
CA GLU A 113 11.36 5.30 18.72
C GLU A 113 9.82 5.27 18.83
N VAL A 114 9.15 6.25 18.20
CA VAL A 114 7.69 6.32 18.20
C VAL A 114 7.09 5.35 17.20
N LEU A 115 7.74 5.15 16.05
CA LEU A 115 7.32 4.14 15.08
C LEU A 115 7.48 2.72 15.63
N GLU A 116 8.56 2.44 16.38
CA GLU A 116 8.74 1.17 17.09
C GLU A 116 7.64 0.94 18.15
N GLY A 117 7.30 1.99 18.90
CA GLY A 117 6.17 1.98 19.82
C GLY A 117 4.84 1.71 19.11
N LEU A 118 4.58 2.36 17.98
CA LEU A 118 3.37 2.16 17.17
C LEU A 118 3.24 0.72 16.66
N ILE A 119 4.33 0.13 16.18
CA ILE A 119 4.34 -1.29 15.75
C ILE A 119 3.90 -2.19 16.90
N SER A 120 4.44 -1.95 18.10
CA SER A 120 4.10 -2.73 19.29
C SER A 120 2.63 -2.54 19.69
N ASP A 121 2.15 -1.30 19.71
CA ASP A 121 0.76 -0.97 20.05
C ASP A 121 -0.22 -1.56 19.03
N TYR A 122 0.11 -1.56 17.74
CA TYR A 122 -0.71 -2.16 16.69
C TYR A 122 -0.80 -3.68 16.78
N LYS A 123 0.32 -4.37 17.07
CA LYS A 123 0.29 -5.82 17.32
C LYS A 123 -0.55 -6.17 18.55
N ASN A 124 -0.43 -5.38 19.61
CA ASN A 124 -1.23 -5.55 20.82
C ASN A 124 -2.73 -5.33 20.53
N LEU A 125 -3.07 -4.34 19.71
CA LEU A 125 -4.44 -4.14 19.25
C LEU A 125 -4.95 -5.37 18.49
N ILE A 126 -4.16 -5.92 17.57
CA ILE A 126 -4.49 -7.16 16.85
C ILE A 126 -4.75 -8.31 17.82
N LYS A 127 -3.81 -8.57 18.74
CA LYS A 127 -3.93 -9.64 19.74
C LYS A 127 -5.17 -9.49 20.61
N LYS A 128 -5.47 -8.28 21.07
CA LYS A 128 -6.66 -7.99 21.89
C LYS A 128 -7.96 -8.22 21.12
N ASN A 129 -7.97 -7.94 19.83
CA ASN A 129 -9.15 -8.03 18.97
C ASN A 129 -9.42 -9.43 18.43
N THR A 130 -8.36 -10.19 18.10
CA THR A 130 -8.48 -11.49 17.41
C THR A 130 -8.10 -12.67 18.30
N GLY A 131 -7.46 -12.42 19.44
CA GLY A 131 -6.86 -13.45 20.28
C GLY A 131 -5.56 -14.05 19.72
N LYS A 132 -5.10 -13.59 18.55
CA LYS A 132 -3.92 -14.11 17.84
C LYS A 132 -2.89 -13.00 17.63
N GLU A 133 -1.61 -13.37 17.64
CA GLU A 133 -0.52 -12.46 17.29
C GLU A 133 -0.56 -12.08 15.79
N PHE A 134 0.07 -10.97 15.43
CA PHE A 134 0.29 -10.63 14.02
C PHE A 134 1.15 -11.70 13.33
N PRO A 135 0.69 -12.31 12.21
CA PRO A 135 1.36 -13.42 11.58
C PRO A 135 2.78 -13.04 11.14
N GLN A 136 3.78 -13.78 11.60
CA GLN A 136 5.19 -13.57 11.25
C GLN A 136 5.59 -14.38 10.01
N ASP A 137 4.84 -15.44 9.68
CA ASP A 137 5.03 -16.21 8.46
C ASP A 137 4.50 -15.42 7.25
N VAL A 138 5.40 -15.16 6.29
CA VAL A 138 5.09 -14.32 5.14
C VAL A 138 4.17 -15.02 4.13
N ILE A 139 4.21 -16.35 4.06
CA ILE A 139 3.32 -17.14 3.20
C ILE A 139 1.92 -17.17 3.81
N GLU A 140 1.81 -17.32 5.13
CA GLU A 140 0.55 -17.18 5.85
C GLU A 140 -0.07 -15.78 5.58
N GLN A 141 0.71 -14.70 5.73
CA GLN A 141 0.26 -13.35 5.39
C GLN A 141 -0.30 -13.26 3.96
N LEU A 142 0.41 -13.83 2.99
CA LEU A 142 0.01 -13.80 1.58
C LEU A 142 -1.33 -14.52 1.35
N LEU A 143 -1.48 -15.73 1.87
CA LEU A 143 -2.70 -16.52 1.72
C LEU A 143 -3.90 -15.88 2.41
N MET A 144 -3.68 -15.29 3.59
CA MET A 144 -4.72 -14.52 4.29
C MET A 144 -5.14 -13.27 3.50
N ALA A 145 -4.18 -12.53 2.92
CA ALA A 145 -4.49 -11.36 2.11
C ALA A 145 -5.24 -11.71 0.82
N ILE A 146 -4.89 -12.81 0.16
CA ILE A 146 -5.63 -13.32 -1.02
C ILE A 146 -7.06 -13.67 -0.64
N SER A 147 -7.25 -14.37 0.48
CA SER A 147 -8.57 -14.75 0.98
C SER A 147 -9.42 -13.52 1.29
N ALA A 148 -8.84 -12.52 1.97
CA ALA A 148 -9.51 -11.25 2.26
C ALA A 148 -9.94 -10.49 0.99
N VAL A 149 -9.13 -10.51 -0.08
CA VAL A 149 -9.53 -9.91 -1.36
C VAL A 149 -10.75 -10.64 -1.95
N PHE A 150 -10.79 -11.96 -1.94
CA PHE A 150 -11.97 -12.70 -2.40
C PHE A 150 -13.20 -12.41 -1.55
N GLU A 151 -13.05 -12.31 -0.23
CA GLU A 151 -14.14 -11.94 0.68
C GLU A 151 -14.64 -10.51 0.43
N SER A 152 -13.74 -9.58 0.08
CA SER A 152 -14.09 -8.19 -0.22
C SER A 152 -15.09 -8.05 -1.38
N TRP A 153 -15.11 -9.00 -2.32
CA TRP A 153 -16.12 -9.05 -3.39
C TRP A 153 -17.55 -9.11 -2.83
N ASN A 154 -17.74 -9.75 -1.69
CA ASN A 154 -19.05 -9.92 -1.07
C ASN A 154 -19.34 -8.93 0.05
N ASN A 155 -18.48 -7.94 0.25
CA ASN A 155 -18.72 -6.92 1.26
C ASN A 155 -19.97 -6.07 0.91
N PRO A 156 -20.66 -5.47 1.91
CA PRO A 156 -21.91 -4.74 1.66
C PRO A 156 -21.77 -3.58 0.67
N ARG A 157 -20.61 -2.91 0.65
CA ARG A 157 -20.35 -1.75 -0.23
C ARG A 157 -20.21 -2.19 -1.69
N ALA A 158 -19.45 -3.25 -1.94
CA ALA A 158 -19.24 -3.86 -3.25
C ALA A 158 -20.56 -4.41 -3.81
N ARG A 159 -21.35 -5.12 -3.00
CA ARG A 159 -22.69 -5.60 -3.41
C ARG A 159 -23.62 -4.46 -3.80
N THR A 160 -23.68 -3.41 -2.96
CA THR A 160 -24.51 -2.24 -3.24
C THR A 160 -24.05 -1.54 -4.52
N TYR A 161 -22.74 -1.35 -4.70
CA TYR A 161 -22.18 -0.75 -5.90
C TYR A 161 -22.52 -1.55 -7.16
N ARG A 162 -22.38 -2.87 -7.12
CA ARG A 162 -22.72 -3.74 -8.24
C ARG A 162 -24.19 -3.66 -8.61
N HIS A 163 -25.07 -3.68 -7.61
CA HIS A 163 -26.51 -3.53 -7.84
C HIS A 163 -26.85 -2.18 -8.49
N LEU A 164 -26.26 -1.07 -8.02
CA LEU A 164 -26.49 0.26 -8.58
C LEU A 164 -25.93 0.43 -10.00
N ASN A 165 -24.88 -0.31 -10.35
CA ASN A 165 -24.20 -0.22 -11.64
C ASN A 165 -24.50 -1.40 -12.58
N TYR A 166 -25.48 -2.25 -12.24
CA TYR A 166 -25.89 -3.41 -13.03
C TYR A 166 -24.74 -4.39 -13.34
N ILE A 167 -23.81 -4.58 -12.40
CA ILE A 167 -22.69 -5.52 -12.51
C ILE A 167 -23.12 -6.89 -11.94
N PRO A 168 -23.00 -8.00 -12.70
CA PRO A 168 -23.34 -9.34 -12.21
C PRO A 168 -22.52 -9.78 -10.99
N ASP A 169 -23.16 -10.47 -10.05
CA ASP A 169 -22.52 -10.95 -8.81
C ASP A 169 -21.61 -12.17 -9.03
N ASP A 170 -21.81 -12.93 -10.11
CA ASP A 170 -21.15 -14.20 -10.42
C ASP A 170 -19.75 -14.06 -11.06
N LEU A 171 -19.32 -12.84 -11.39
CA LEU A 171 -18.02 -12.58 -12.01
C LEU A 171 -16.83 -12.85 -11.07
N GLY A 172 -17.01 -12.58 -9.77
CA GLY A 172 -15.92 -12.59 -8.80
C GLY A 172 -14.90 -11.45 -9.00
N THR A 173 -13.78 -11.54 -8.26
CA THR A 173 -12.62 -10.66 -8.40
C THR A 173 -11.36 -11.48 -8.60
N ALA A 174 -10.43 -10.99 -9.41
CA ALA A 174 -9.06 -11.48 -9.44
C ALA A 174 -8.25 -10.88 -8.28
N VAL A 175 -7.10 -11.50 -8.00
CA VAL A 175 -6.10 -10.98 -7.07
C VAL A 175 -4.80 -10.75 -7.84
N ASN A 176 -4.32 -9.51 -7.82
CA ASN A 176 -3.05 -9.12 -8.40
C ASN A 176 -1.99 -9.07 -7.30
N ILE A 177 -0.94 -9.88 -7.46
CA ILE A 177 0.23 -9.87 -6.59
C ILE A 177 1.38 -9.24 -7.38
N GLN A 178 1.87 -8.11 -6.90
CA GLN A 178 2.86 -7.31 -7.63
C GLN A 178 4.02 -6.93 -6.71
N GLN A 179 5.26 -6.99 -7.21
CA GLN A 179 6.42 -6.47 -6.49
C GLN A 179 6.20 -5.01 -6.05
N MET A 180 6.58 -4.71 -4.80
CA MET A 180 6.54 -3.35 -4.28
C MET A 180 7.60 -2.47 -4.93
N VAL A 181 7.19 -1.24 -5.25
CA VAL A 181 8.05 -0.08 -5.48
C VAL A 181 7.67 0.99 -4.45
N PHE A 182 8.64 1.77 -4.00
CA PHE A 182 8.46 2.64 -2.84
C PHE A 182 8.59 4.11 -3.25
N GLY A 183 7.48 4.84 -3.19
CA GLY A 183 7.48 6.30 -3.29
C GLY A 183 7.95 7.00 -2.01
N ASN A 184 8.24 6.24 -0.95
CA ASN A 184 8.54 6.71 0.41
C ASN A 184 9.95 6.35 0.93
N ILE A 185 10.91 6.05 0.04
CA ILE A 185 12.31 5.80 0.45
C ILE A 185 13.06 7.11 0.75
N GLY A 186 12.64 8.24 0.18
CA GLY A 186 13.27 9.52 0.43
C GLY A 186 12.82 10.62 -0.53
N GLU A 187 13.55 11.73 -0.53
CA GLU A 187 13.17 12.96 -1.24
C GLU A 187 13.16 12.82 -2.77
N LYS A 188 13.91 11.86 -3.31
CA LYS A 188 13.93 11.54 -4.74
C LYS A 188 12.88 10.51 -5.16
N SER A 189 11.96 10.16 -4.26
CA SER A 189 10.87 9.21 -4.50
C SER A 189 9.53 9.92 -4.41
N ALA A 190 8.59 9.51 -5.26
CA ALA A 190 7.25 10.08 -5.28
C ALA A 190 6.22 9.04 -5.74
N THR A 191 4.95 9.33 -5.45
CA THR A 191 3.79 8.57 -5.94
C THR A 191 2.72 9.57 -6.35
N GLY A 192 1.91 9.23 -7.36
CA GLY A 192 0.90 10.13 -7.89
C GLY A 192 -0.15 9.43 -8.71
N VAL A 193 -1.18 10.18 -9.06
CA VAL A 193 -2.28 9.78 -9.92
C VAL A 193 -2.50 10.87 -10.97
N GLY A 194 -2.85 10.47 -12.18
CA GLY A 194 -3.10 11.43 -13.25
C GLY A 194 -3.89 10.86 -14.40
N PHE A 195 -4.32 11.78 -15.26
CA PHE A 195 -5.08 11.59 -16.45
C PHE A 195 -4.29 12.15 -17.63
N THR A 196 -4.38 11.48 -18.78
CA THR A 196 -3.71 11.91 -20.03
C THR A 196 -4.35 13.15 -20.67
N ARG A 197 -5.55 13.52 -20.18
CA ARG A 197 -6.31 14.72 -20.51
C ARG A 197 -6.96 15.26 -19.25
N ASN A 198 -7.27 16.54 -19.24
CA ASN A 198 -8.03 17.14 -18.15
C ASN A 198 -9.44 16.50 -18.08
N PRO A 199 -9.80 15.81 -16.98
CA PRO A 199 -11.08 15.12 -16.88
C PRO A 199 -12.27 16.07 -16.73
N ALA A 200 -12.04 17.34 -16.39
CA ALA A 200 -13.09 18.35 -16.25
C ALA A 200 -13.33 19.14 -17.54
N SER A 201 -12.27 19.58 -18.23
CA SER A 201 -12.40 20.37 -19.48
C SER A 201 -12.29 19.54 -20.76
N GLY A 202 -11.68 18.36 -20.71
CA GLY A 202 -11.37 17.53 -21.88
C GLY A 202 -10.11 17.97 -22.65
N GLU A 203 -9.42 19.02 -22.20
CA GLU A 203 -8.21 19.54 -22.83
C GLU A 203 -7.06 18.51 -22.80
N LYS A 204 -6.25 18.51 -23.85
CA LYS A 204 -5.13 17.58 -24.02
C LYS A 204 -3.91 18.03 -23.21
N GLU A 205 -4.03 17.94 -21.90
CA GLU A 205 -2.97 18.22 -20.93
C GLU A 205 -2.87 17.10 -19.89
N LEU A 206 -1.66 16.87 -19.38
CA LEU A 206 -1.46 15.93 -18.28
C LEU A 206 -2.01 16.57 -17.00
N PHE A 207 -3.08 15.99 -16.48
CA PHE A 207 -3.78 16.48 -15.29
C PHE A 207 -3.64 15.48 -14.16
N GLY A 208 -3.26 15.91 -12.96
CA GLY A 208 -3.13 15.00 -11.83
C GLY A 208 -2.35 15.60 -10.68
N GLU A 209 -2.04 14.74 -9.72
CA GLU A 209 -1.41 15.14 -8.47
C GLU A 209 -0.40 14.09 -7.99
N TYR A 210 0.60 14.52 -7.25
CA TYR A 210 1.61 13.63 -6.68
C TYR A 210 2.12 14.10 -5.30
N LEU A 211 2.72 13.18 -4.56
CA LEU A 211 3.36 13.43 -3.27
C LEU A 211 4.78 12.88 -3.26
N PHE A 212 5.73 13.68 -2.77
CA PHE A 212 7.08 13.23 -2.43
C PHE A 212 7.08 12.40 -1.15
N ASN A 213 7.97 11.41 -1.10
CA ASN A 213 8.22 10.60 0.08
C ASN A 213 6.90 10.07 0.69
N ALA A 214 6.11 9.37 -0.12
CA ALA A 214 4.74 8.95 0.17
C ALA A 214 4.41 7.60 -0.49
N GLN A 215 3.40 6.91 0.04
CA GLN A 215 2.79 5.75 -0.62
C GLN A 215 1.44 6.14 -1.25
N GLY A 216 0.94 5.36 -2.20
CA GLY A 216 -0.29 5.70 -2.94
C GLY A 216 -1.50 5.94 -2.04
N GLU A 217 -1.55 5.29 -0.87
CA GLU A 217 -2.56 5.53 0.17
C GLU A 217 -2.59 7.00 0.62
N ASP A 218 -1.43 7.65 0.74
CA ASP A 218 -1.35 9.04 1.23
C ASP A 218 -1.94 10.04 0.22
N VAL A 219 -1.90 9.71 -1.08
CA VAL A 219 -2.50 10.52 -2.15
C VAL A 219 -4.02 10.42 -2.09
N VAL A 220 -4.56 9.22 -1.83
CA VAL A 220 -6.01 8.98 -1.76
C VAL A 220 -6.60 9.48 -0.44
N ALA A 221 -5.85 9.40 0.66
CA ALA A 221 -6.34 9.76 1.99
C ALA A 221 -6.50 11.28 2.22
N GLY A 222 -5.88 12.12 1.37
CA GLY A 222 -6.01 13.58 1.46
C GLY A 222 -5.39 14.20 2.73
N ILE A 223 -4.53 13.47 3.44
CA ILE A 223 -3.87 13.94 4.68
C ILE A 223 -2.79 15.00 4.38
N ARG A 224 -2.18 14.91 3.20
CA ARG A 224 -1.14 15.82 2.72
C ARG A 224 -1.65 16.56 1.50
N THR A 225 -1.38 17.86 1.41
CA THR A 225 -1.64 18.64 0.20
C THR A 225 -0.72 18.15 -0.92
N PRO A 226 -1.27 17.61 -2.01
CA PRO A 226 -0.46 17.11 -3.10
C PRO A 226 -0.02 18.23 -4.04
N PHE A 227 1.00 17.94 -4.85
CA PHE A 227 1.51 18.86 -5.86
C PHE A 227 0.86 18.58 -7.22
N PRO A 228 0.58 19.60 -8.04
CA PRO A 228 0.11 19.39 -9.41
C PRO A 228 1.14 18.62 -10.24
N LEU A 229 0.69 17.65 -11.05
CA LEU A 229 1.55 16.76 -11.83
C LEU A 229 2.51 17.50 -12.77
N GLU A 230 2.07 18.61 -13.35
CA GLU A 230 2.90 19.48 -14.20
C GLU A 230 4.17 19.95 -13.48
N SER A 231 4.09 20.23 -12.17
CA SER A 231 5.25 20.69 -11.39
C SER A 231 6.34 19.64 -11.24
N LEU A 232 6.04 18.36 -11.53
CA LEU A 232 7.01 17.27 -11.50
C LEU A 232 8.14 17.50 -12.53
N GLU A 233 7.88 18.21 -13.63
CA GLU A 233 8.88 18.57 -14.63
C GLU A 233 10.09 19.29 -14.02
N LYS A 234 9.83 20.18 -13.06
CA LYS A 234 10.89 20.97 -12.40
C LYS A 234 11.62 20.18 -11.33
N LYS A 235 10.93 19.26 -10.65
CA LYS A 235 11.45 18.55 -9.47
C LYS A 235 12.10 17.21 -9.82
N MET A 236 11.55 16.49 -10.78
CA MET A 236 12.03 15.18 -11.26
C MET A 236 11.97 15.13 -12.80
N PRO A 237 12.76 15.95 -13.52
CA PRO A 237 12.65 16.11 -14.97
C PRO A 237 12.78 14.81 -15.75
N ALA A 238 13.68 13.92 -15.34
CA ALA A 238 13.87 12.62 -15.98
C ALA A 238 12.63 11.73 -15.86
N ALA A 239 12.07 11.60 -14.65
CA ALA A 239 10.87 10.80 -14.40
C ALA A 239 9.64 11.41 -15.10
N TYR A 240 9.51 12.73 -15.13
CA TYR A 240 8.42 13.41 -15.83
C TYR A 240 8.50 13.21 -17.35
N LYS A 241 9.72 13.25 -17.92
CA LYS A 241 9.93 12.97 -19.35
C LYS A 241 9.50 11.54 -19.69
N GLU A 242 9.94 10.56 -18.91
CA GLU A 242 9.55 9.16 -19.08
C GLU A 242 8.04 8.96 -18.92
N LEU A 243 7.43 9.61 -17.92
CA LEU A 243 5.98 9.60 -17.74
C LEU A 243 5.25 10.15 -18.98
N LYS A 244 5.69 11.28 -19.53
CA LYS A 244 5.16 11.84 -20.78
C LYS A 244 5.25 10.83 -21.92
N GLU A 245 6.41 10.21 -22.12
CA GLU A 245 6.61 9.19 -23.16
C GLU A 245 5.67 7.99 -22.98
N ILE A 246 5.54 7.46 -21.77
CA ILE A 246 4.60 6.37 -21.44
C ILE A 246 3.17 6.77 -21.78
N THR A 247 2.75 8.00 -21.43
CA THR A 247 1.36 8.45 -21.67
C THR A 247 0.99 8.57 -23.15
N THR A 248 1.98 8.65 -24.05
CA THR A 248 1.72 8.62 -25.50
C THR A 248 1.43 7.22 -26.05
N ARG A 249 1.71 6.18 -25.25
CA ARG A 249 1.59 4.77 -25.63
C ARG A 249 0.38 4.07 -25.00
N LEU A 250 -0.30 4.73 -24.06
CA LEU A 250 -1.51 4.26 -23.38
C LEU A 250 -2.76 4.77 -24.10
#